data_AF-A0A538IEE2-F1
#
_entry.id   AF-A0A538IEE2-F1
#
_cell.length_a   1.000
_cell.length_b   1.000
_cell.length_c   1.000
_cell.angle_alpha   90.00
_cell.angle_beta   90.00
_cell.angle_gamma   90.00
#
_symmetry.space_group_name_H-M   'P 1'
#
loop_
_entity.id
_entity.type
_entity.pdbx_description
1 polymer ?
#
loop_
_entity_poly.entity_id
_entity_poly.type
_entity_poly.pdbx_seq_one_letter_code
_entity_poly.pdbx_strand_id
1 'polypeptide(L)' 'MIRLAVRAPADEAEAVLAELLELAPSGVEQVDGDGFVEYALYGAPGELPSLPEGEAQIAGHRVVVRGEPVPDDWS' A
#
# COMPACT_ATOMS: atom_id res chain seq x y z
N MET A 1 15.13 2.19 -3.26
CA MET A 1 13.83 1.45 -3.34
C MET A 1 12.69 2.42 -3.09
N ILE A 2 11.46 2.16 -3.53
CA ILE A 2 10.27 2.95 -3.17
C ILE A 2 9.47 2.16 -2.13
N ARG A 3 8.95 2.86 -1.13
CA ARG A 3 7.88 2.39 -0.24
C ARG A 3 6.58 3.03 -0.66
N LEU A 4 5.58 2.21 -0.96
CA LEU A 4 4.22 2.65 -1.27
C LEU A 4 3.30 2.25 -0.13
N ALA A 5 2.87 3.22 0.66
CA ALA A 5 1.89 3.05 1.71
C ALA A 5 0.47 3.19 1.15
N VAL A 6 -0.39 2.25 1.49
CA VAL A 6 -1.82 2.22 1.16
C VAL A 6 -2.61 2.08 2.44
N ARG A 7 -3.37 3.11 2.81
CA ARG A 7 -4.26 3.08 3.98
C ARG A 7 -5.68 2.76 3.57
N ALA A 8 -6.22 1.68 4.11
CA ALA A 8 -7.62 1.29 4.00
C ALA A 8 -8.37 1.61 5.30
N PRO A 9 -9.67 1.96 5.24
CA PRO A 9 -10.55 1.92 6.40
C PRO A 9 -10.46 0.56 7.11
N ALA A 10 -10.45 0.55 8.44
CA ALA A 10 -10.25 -0.69 9.20
C ALA A 10 -11.35 -1.75 8.93
N ASP A 11 -12.56 -1.32 8.60
CA ASP A 11 -13.70 -2.16 8.23
C ASP A 11 -13.65 -2.70 6.79
N GLU A 12 -12.79 -2.14 5.93
CA GLU A 12 -12.55 -2.60 4.56
C GLU A 12 -11.17 -3.26 4.38
N ALA A 13 -10.37 -3.34 5.44
CA ALA A 13 -8.96 -3.73 5.40
C ALA A 13 -8.71 -5.10 4.76
N GLU A 14 -9.49 -6.12 5.13
CA GLU A 14 -9.32 -7.48 4.59
C GLU A 14 -9.58 -7.55 3.08
N ALA A 15 -10.58 -6.82 2.60
CA ALA A 15 -10.89 -6.76 1.16
C ALA A 15 -9.76 -6.06 0.40
N VAL A 16 -9.27 -4.92 0.90
CA VAL A 16 -8.15 -4.21 0.28
C VAL A 16 -6.87 -5.04 0.30
N LEU A 17 -6.60 -5.79 1.38
CA LEU A 17 -5.45 -6.69 1.46
C LEU A 17 -5.49 -7.76 0.37
N ALA A 18 -6.64 -8.39 0.14
CA ALA A 18 -6.78 -9.40 -0.91
C ALA A 18 -6.38 -8.85 -2.28
N GLU A 19 -6.88 -7.66 -2.64
CA GLU A 19 -6.56 -6.98 -3.90
C GLU A 19 -5.08 -6.59 -3.99
N LEU A 20 -4.50 -6.10 -2.89
CA LEU A 20 -3.08 -5.76 -2.84
C LEU A 20 -2.18 -6.98 -3.03
N LEU A 21 -2.57 -8.16 -2.52
CA LEU A 21 -1.80 -9.39 -2.70
C LEU A 21 -1.87 -9.92 -4.14
N GLU A 22 -2.94 -9.64 -4.89
CA GLU A 22 -2.97 -9.92 -6.33
C GLU A 22 -1.99 -9.02 -7.10
N LEU A 23 -1.88 -7.75 -6.70
CA LEU A 23 -0.99 -6.76 -7.33
C LEU A 23 0.49 -6.92 -6.91
N ALA A 24 0.73 -7.36 -5.67
CA ALA A 24 2.04 -7.51 -5.07
C ALA A 24 2.17 -8.89 -4.40
N PRO A 25 2.38 -9.95 -5.20
CA PRO A 25 2.43 -11.33 -4.71
C PRO A 25 3.62 -11.60 -3.76
N SER A 26 4.60 -10.71 -3.72
CA SER A 26 5.71 -10.75 -2.75
C SER A 26 5.27 -10.44 -1.32
N GLY A 27 4.04 -9.96 -1.13
CA GLY A 27 3.46 -9.62 0.17
C GLY A 27 3.50 -8.13 0.48
N VAL A 28 3.00 -7.80 1.66
CA VAL A 28 2.93 -6.43 2.21
C VAL A 28 3.35 -6.45 3.67
N GLU A 29 3.89 -5.32 4.15
CA GLU A 29 3.95 -5.06 5.59
C GLU A 29 2.62 -4.44 6.05
N GLN A 30 2.11 -4.86 7.20
CA GLN A 30 0.87 -4.35 7.77
C GLN A 30 1.12 -3.61 9.08
N VAL A 31 0.50 -2.45 9.24
CA VAL A 31 0.45 -1.69 10.49
C VAL A 31 -0.99 -1.28 10.78
N ASP A 32 -1.48 -1.66 11.97
CA ASP A 32 -2.81 -1.25 12.44
C ASP A 32 -2.75 0.17 13.02
N GLY A 33 -3.61 1.05 12.52
CA GLY A 33 -3.77 2.43 12.97
C GLY A 33 -5.13 2.67 13.63
N ASP A 34 -5.37 3.92 14.05
CA ASP A 34 -6.67 4.32 14.58
C ASP A 34 -7.67 4.54 13.44
N GLY A 35 -8.57 3.58 13.23
CA GLY A 35 -9.59 3.60 12.18
C GLY A 35 -9.10 3.22 10.78
N PHE A 36 -7.85 2.79 10.63
CA PHE A 36 -7.29 2.35 9.35
C PHE A 36 -6.28 1.21 9.53
N VAL A 37 -6.00 0.50 8.44
CA VAL A 37 -4.86 -0.40 8.32
C VAL A 37 -3.97 0.11 7.19
N GLU A 38 -2.67 0.25 7.45
CA GLU A 38 -1.67 0.61 6.43
C GLU A 38 -0.98 -0.64 5.91
N TYR A 39 -0.97 -0.78 4.60
CA TYR A 39 -0.21 -1.79 3.87
C TYR A 39 0.95 -1.10 3.14
N ALA A 40 2.18 -1.56 3.39
CA ALA A 40 3.36 -1.05 2.71
C ALA A 40 3.89 -2.08 1.70
N LEU A 41 4.04 -1.61 0.46
CA LEU A 41 4.66 -2.35 -0.63
C LEU A 41 6.04 -1.76 -0.90
N TYR A 42 6.98 -2.62 -1.27
CA TYR A 42 8.36 -2.23 -1.53
C TYR A 42 8.80 -2.73 -2.89
N GLY A 43 9.45 -1.87 -3.68
CA GLY A 43 9.91 -2.23 -5.02
C GLY A 43 10.74 -1.14 -5.68
N ALA A 44 11.38 -1.47 -6.79
CA ALA A 44 12.03 -0.48 -7.63
C ALA A 44 10.98 0.40 -8.36
N PRO A 45 11.37 1.60 -8.84
CA PRO A 45 10.52 2.36 -9.75
C PRO A 45 10.07 1.50 -10.94
N GLY A 46 8.75 1.36 -11.14
CA GLY A 46 8.16 0.54 -12.19
C GLY A 46 7.82 -0.91 -11.80
N GLU A 47 8.25 -1.39 -10.62
CA GLU A 47 7.83 -2.70 -10.09
C GLU A 47 6.58 -2.61 -9.21
N LEU A 48 6.32 -1.43 -8.64
CA LEU A 48 5.14 -1.18 -7.81
C LEU A 48 3.90 -0.85 -8.65
N PRO A 49 2.69 -1.16 -8.12
CA PRO A 49 1.44 -0.74 -8.75
C PRO A 49 1.39 0.78 -8.95
N SER A 50 0.93 1.21 -10.13
CA SER A 50 0.77 2.63 -10.45
C SER A 50 -0.52 3.17 -9.84
N LEU A 51 -0.48 3.56 -8.57
CA LEU A 51 -1.58 4.21 -7.86
C LEU A 51 -1.36 5.73 -7.78
N PRO A 52 -2.42 6.56 -7.87
CA PRO A 52 -2.30 8.01 -7.70
C PRO A 52 -1.97 8.35 -6.25
N GLU A 53 -1.16 9.39 -6.04
CA GLU A 53 -0.88 9.91 -4.70
C GLU A 53 -2.12 10.59 -4.11
N GLY A 54 -2.36 10.39 -2.81
CA GLY A 54 -3.56 10.87 -2.13
C GLY A 54 -4.71 9.86 -2.21
N GLU A 55 -5.94 10.34 -2.39
CA GLU A 55 -7.11 9.47 -2.43
C GLU A 55 -7.17 8.66 -3.72
N ALA A 56 -7.36 7.35 -3.58
CA ALA A 56 -7.46 6.41 -4.68
C ALA A 56 -8.57 5.38 -4.43
N GLN A 57 -8.79 4.52 -5.43
CA GLN A 57 -9.66 3.36 -5.31
C GLN A 57 -8.91 2.09 -5.69
N ILE A 58 -9.11 1.03 -4.91
CA ILE A 58 -8.66 -0.34 -5.22
C ILE A 58 -9.91 -1.22 -5.18
N ALA A 59 -10.28 -1.78 -6.32
CA ALA A 59 -11.50 -2.59 -6.50
C ALA A 59 -12.80 -1.97 -5.93
N GLY A 60 -12.91 -0.64 -5.93
CA GLY A 60 -14.07 0.09 -5.40
C GLY A 60 -13.95 0.50 -3.92
N HIS A 61 -12.88 0.09 -3.24
CA HIS A 61 -12.55 0.50 -1.87
C HIS A 61 -11.75 1.80 -1.87
N ARG A 62 -12.15 2.77 -1.03
CA ARG A 62 -11.43 4.05 -0.91
C ARG A 62 -10.17 3.84 -0.10
N VAL A 63 -9.03 4.28 -0.62
CA VAL A 63 -7.75 4.22 0.08
C VAL A 63 -7.03 5.56 0.01
N VAL A 64 -6.03 5.74 0.87
CA VAL A 64 -5.07 6.85 0.79
C VAL A 64 -3.68 6.30 0.50
N VAL A 65 -3.04 6.80 -0.55
CA VAL A 65 -1.78 6.30 -1.09
C VAL A 65 -0.68 7.33 -0.90
N ARG A 66 0.48 6.89 -0.44
CA ARG A 66 1.69 7.71 -0.31
C ARG A 66 2.92 6.93 -0.77
N GLY A 67 3.63 7.45 -1.77
CA GLY A 67 4.89 6.90 -2.24
C GLY A 67 6.07 7.71 -1.69
N GLU A 68 7.09 7.05 -1.17
CA GLU A 68 8.32 7.71 -0.73
C GLU A 68 9.57 6.87 -1.07
N PRO A 69 10.70 7.51 -1.43
CA PRO A 69 11.95 6.79 -1.58
C PRO A 69 12.43 6.29 -0.21
N VAL A 70 12.83 5.02 -0.16
CA VAL A 70 13.52 4.44 1.00
C VAL A 70 15.00 4.80 0.90
N PRO A 71 15.59 5.42 1.94
CA PRO A 71 17.03 5.70 1.99
C PRO A 71 17.88 4.44 1.77
N ASP A 72 18.98 4.57 1.04
CA ASP A 72 19.85 3.44 0.68
C ASP A 72 20.61 2.86 1.89
N ASP A 73 20.62 3.53 3.04
CA ASP A 73 21.23 3.08 4.31
C ASP A 73 20.30 2.21 5.18
N TRP A 74 19.11 1.87 4.67
CA TRP A 74 18.10 1.04 5.33
C TRP A 74 18.05 -0.42 4.81
N SER A 75 19.10 -0.91 4.15
CA SER A 75 19.22 -2.30 3.66
C SER A 75 20.19 -3.16 4.47
#